data_AF-A0A453PX18-F1
#
_entry.id   AF-A0A453PX18-F1
#
_cell.length_a   1.000
_cell.length_b   1.000
_cell.length_c   1.000
_cell.angle_alpha   90.00
_cell.angle_beta   90.00
_cell.angle_gamma   90.00
#
_symmetry.space_group_name_H-M   'P 1'
#
loop_
_entity.id
_entity.type
_entity.pdbx_description
1 polymer ?
#
loop_
_entity_poly.entity_id
_entity_poly.type
_entity_poly.pdbx_seq_one_letter_code
_entity_poly.pdbx_strand_id
1 'polypeptide(L)'
;AGLRASDLRAHGGAKKDLELAPTWVVCRRRAPRRLLVGKLWPVGALLLQPKIRPKPVLVEALKFVQVSSKDYNFKTDQLKSIRQDMTIQNIEDELSVQVYEYHARLALCNRDMAELNLCLTKLHCLYGNKRNGGHHGEFAAYVILLSAIQDKNTELMSKLGRLSSDLKQQEAVKHAKEVAHSIQTGNYASFFKLYKVAPNLNGYLMCLCFEKMRFEGLKCMAKAYATKIPVKYVSKILGFAAVDGSVDWLKSHGAVLSSFENGEMALLPKDSTALVSTPVVAADGIRAFQAH
;
A
#
# COMPACT_ATOMS: atom_id res chain seq x y z
N ALA A 1 -21.28 0.72 -5.10
CA ALA A 1 -21.31 1.76 -4.05
C ALA A 1 -19.89 1.96 -3.55
N GLY A 2 -19.23 3.05 -3.97
CA GLY A 2 -17.87 3.35 -3.52
C GLY A 2 -17.89 3.87 -2.10
N LEU A 3 -17.11 3.25 -1.21
CA LEU A 3 -16.83 3.78 0.13
C LEU A 3 -16.26 5.20 -0.02
N ARG A 4 -16.90 6.19 0.59
CA ARG A 4 -16.34 7.55 0.65
C ARG A 4 -15.27 7.58 1.73
N ALA A 5 -14.23 8.38 1.52
CA ALA A 5 -13.13 8.58 2.49
C ALA A 5 -13.61 9.03 3.89
N SER A 6 -14.85 9.49 4.03
CA SER A 6 -15.49 9.86 5.29
C SER A 6 -15.81 8.68 6.22
N ASP A 7 -15.93 7.46 5.69
CA ASP A 7 -16.51 6.32 6.44
C ASP A 7 -15.46 5.51 7.23
N LEU A 8 -14.19 5.95 7.25
CA LEU A 8 -13.02 5.15 7.65
C LEU A 8 -12.19 5.75 8.80
N ARG A 9 -12.69 6.77 9.51
CA ARG A 9 -12.01 7.34 10.68
C ARG A 9 -12.37 6.58 11.96
N ALA A 10 -11.52 5.62 12.37
CA ALA A 10 -11.31 5.26 13.78
C ALA A 10 -10.08 4.34 13.96
N HIS A 11 -9.12 4.83 14.77
CA HIS A 11 -8.17 4.16 15.69
C HIS A 11 -7.53 2.79 15.28
N GLY A 12 -6.22 2.55 15.34
CA GLY A 12 -5.18 3.06 16.22
C GLY A 12 -4.57 1.92 17.05
N GLY A 13 -3.43 1.37 16.62
CA GLY A 13 -2.47 0.66 17.48
C GLY A 13 -2.43 -0.88 17.40
N ALA A 14 -1.33 -1.42 16.89
CA ALA A 14 -0.58 -2.56 17.46
C ALA A 14 0.71 -2.79 16.65
N LYS A 15 1.86 -2.63 17.31
CA LYS A 15 3.18 -3.04 16.77
C LYS A 15 3.24 -4.56 16.70
N LYS A 16 3.61 -5.12 15.54
CA LYS A 16 4.27 -6.41 15.44
C LYS A 16 5.39 -6.34 14.42
N ASP A 17 6.54 -6.82 14.85
CA ASP A 17 7.81 -6.81 14.15
C ASP A 17 7.72 -7.55 12.82
N LEU A 18 8.30 -6.93 11.79
CA LEU A 18 8.20 -7.34 10.39
C LEU A 18 9.40 -8.22 10.03
N GLU A 19 9.33 -9.53 10.30
CA GLU A 19 10.24 -10.50 9.67
C GLU A 19 9.69 -10.88 8.29
N LEU A 20 10.38 -10.39 7.25
CA LEU A 20 10.06 -10.59 5.84
C LEU A 20 10.52 -11.98 5.37
N ALA A 21 9.59 -12.94 5.29
CA ALA A 21 9.83 -14.21 4.60
C ALA A 21 9.66 -14.07 3.07
N PRO A 22 10.57 -14.61 2.23
CA PRO A 22 10.47 -14.51 0.79
C PRO A 22 9.74 -15.72 0.22
N THR A 23 8.53 -15.57 -0.32
CA THR A 23 7.97 -16.58 -1.25
C THR A 23 7.13 -15.95 -2.35
N TRP A 24 7.77 -15.76 -3.51
CA TRP A 24 7.09 -15.63 -4.80
C TRP A 24 6.82 -17.04 -5.33
N VAL A 25 5.63 -17.58 -5.08
CA VAL A 25 5.20 -18.82 -5.74
C VAL A 25 4.68 -18.48 -7.13
N VAL A 26 5.46 -18.88 -8.13
CA VAL A 26 5.09 -18.89 -9.54
C VAL A 26 3.78 -19.67 -9.70
N CYS A 27 2.73 -19.01 -10.21
CA CYS A 27 1.46 -19.63 -10.55
C CYS A 27 1.61 -20.53 -11.79
N ARG A 28 2.17 -21.74 -11.62
CA ARG A 28 2.15 -22.81 -12.64
C ARG A 28 0.90 -23.66 -12.44
N ARG A 29 0.06 -23.75 -13.48
CA ARG A 29 -0.94 -24.81 -13.62
C ARG A 29 -0.21 -26.16 -13.56
N ARG A 30 -0.42 -26.96 -12.51
CA ARG A 30 0.00 -28.37 -12.46
C ARG A 30 -1.23 -29.26 -12.37
N ALA A 31 -1.40 -30.08 -13.40
CA ALA A 31 -2.33 -31.22 -13.45
C ALA A 31 -1.93 -32.30 -12.41
N PRO A 32 -2.82 -33.23 -12.04
CA PRO A 32 -2.71 -34.00 -10.80
C PRO A 32 -1.70 -35.15 -10.94
N ARG A 33 -0.81 -35.30 -9.95
CA ARG A 33 -0.06 -36.54 -9.76
C ARG A 33 -0.76 -37.40 -8.72
N ARG A 34 -1.17 -38.60 -9.15
CA ARG A 34 -1.44 -39.75 -8.27
C ARG A 34 -0.23 -40.01 -7.38
N LEU A 35 -0.47 -40.24 -6.10
CA LEU A 35 0.45 -40.95 -5.21
C LEU A 35 -0.35 -41.87 -4.30
N LEU A 36 0.24 -43.03 -4.06
CA LEU A 36 -0.34 -44.26 -3.54
C LEU A 36 -0.83 -44.17 -2.08
N VAL A 37 -1.95 -44.85 -1.85
CA VAL A 37 -2.26 -45.82 -0.78
C VAL A 37 -1.34 -45.82 0.45
N GLY A 38 -1.96 -45.68 1.63
CA GLY A 38 -1.48 -46.34 2.85
C GLY A 38 -1.63 -45.53 4.12
N LYS A 39 -2.85 -45.46 4.66
CA LYS A 39 -3.16 -45.57 6.10
C LYS A 39 -4.67 -45.56 6.28
N LEU A 40 -5.17 -46.69 6.78
CA LEU A 40 -6.56 -46.92 7.14
C LEU A 40 -6.94 -45.93 8.26
N TRP A 41 -7.74 -44.92 7.93
CA TRP A 41 -8.37 -44.08 8.94
C TRP A 41 -9.61 -44.82 9.45
N PRO A 42 -9.83 -44.93 10.77
CA PRO A 42 -10.96 -45.67 11.30
C PRO A 42 -12.28 -45.09 10.78
N VAL A 43 -13.10 -45.98 10.24
CA VAL A 43 -14.46 -45.75 9.74
C VAL A 43 -15.35 -45.44 10.96
N GLY A 44 -15.34 -44.18 11.42
CA GLY A 44 -16.04 -43.82 12.65
C GLY A 44 -16.06 -42.33 13.00
N ALA A 45 -15.69 -41.45 12.08
CA ALA A 45 -15.92 -40.02 12.22
C ALA A 45 -16.80 -39.58 11.06
N LEU A 46 -18.11 -39.73 11.23
CA LEU A 46 -19.09 -39.11 10.36
C LEU A 46 -18.77 -37.60 10.34
N LEU A 47 -18.22 -37.17 9.22
CA LEU A 47 -17.72 -35.83 8.97
C LEU A 47 -18.80 -34.81 9.35
N LEU A 48 -18.63 -34.11 10.46
CA LEU A 48 -19.16 -32.76 10.61
C LEU A 48 -18.45 -31.92 9.55
N GLN A 49 -18.95 -31.99 8.33
CA GLN A 49 -18.63 -31.03 7.28
C GLN A 49 -18.89 -29.65 7.91
N PRO A 50 -17.90 -28.76 8.03
CA PRO A 50 -18.22 -27.38 8.39
C PRO A 50 -19.29 -26.93 7.40
N LYS A 51 -20.41 -26.41 7.89
CA LYS A 51 -21.57 -26.07 7.07
C LYS A 51 -21.18 -24.94 6.12
N ILE A 52 -20.65 -25.30 4.94
CA ILE A 52 -20.19 -24.35 3.92
C ILE A 52 -21.40 -23.52 3.48
N ARG A 53 -21.28 -22.18 3.55
CA ARG A 53 -22.37 -21.29 3.18
C ARG A 53 -22.54 -21.28 1.65
N PRO A 54 -23.76 -21.47 1.12
CA PRO A 54 -24.00 -21.40 -0.32
C PRO A 54 -23.85 -19.95 -0.83
N LYS A 55 -23.60 -19.80 -2.14
CA LYS A 55 -23.36 -18.50 -2.79
C LYS A 55 -24.33 -17.37 -2.42
N PRO A 56 -25.68 -17.57 -2.38
CA PRO A 56 -26.59 -16.48 -2.00
C PRO A 56 -26.35 -15.96 -0.58
N VAL A 57 -26.00 -16.84 0.35
CA VAL A 57 -25.67 -16.47 1.74
C VAL A 57 -24.35 -15.73 1.81
N LEU A 58 -23.38 -16.07 0.95
CA LEU A 58 -22.10 -15.34 0.87
C LEU A 58 -22.28 -13.91 0.35
N VAL A 59 -23.22 -13.68 -0.57
CA VAL A 59 -23.57 -12.33 -1.05
C VAL A 59 -24.12 -11.49 0.11
N GLU A 60 -25.08 -12.03 0.87
CA GLU A 60 -25.64 -11.33 2.03
C GLU A 60 -24.62 -11.13 3.15
N ALA A 61 -23.72 -12.10 3.36
CA ALA A 61 -22.62 -11.98 4.30
C ALA A 61 -21.67 -10.83 3.93
N LEU A 62 -21.33 -10.67 2.65
CA LEU A 62 -20.53 -9.54 2.19
C LEU A 62 -21.23 -8.21 2.46
N LYS A 63 -22.52 -8.09 2.14
CA LYS A 63 -23.31 -6.88 2.41
C LYS A 63 -23.33 -6.55 3.90
N PHE A 64 -23.52 -7.55 4.76
CA PHE A 64 -23.47 -7.38 6.20
C PHE A 64 -22.11 -6.82 6.66
N VAL A 65 -21.00 -7.36 6.17
CA VAL A 65 -19.66 -6.88 6.50
C VAL A 65 -19.41 -5.44 5.99
N GLN A 66 -20.01 -5.08 4.86
CA GLN A 66 -19.92 -3.73 4.27
C GLN A 66 -20.64 -2.67 5.10
N VAL A 67 -21.84 -2.96 5.60
CA VAL A 67 -22.67 -2.02 6.37
C VAL A 67 -22.33 -2.04 7.86
N SER A 68 -21.67 -3.10 8.33
CA SER A 68 -21.22 -3.26 9.71
C SER A 68 -20.35 -2.08 10.18
N SER A 69 -20.67 -1.54 11.35
CA SER A 69 -19.84 -0.56 12.09
C SER A 69 -18.76 -1.21 12.96
N LYS A 70 -18.55 -2.53 12.83
CA LYS A 70 -17.54 -3.27 13.60
C LYS A 70 -16.12 -2.90 13.15
N ASP A 71 -15.17 -3.24 14.01
CA ASP A 71 -13.75 -2.97 13.84
C ASP A 71 -13.12 -3.78 12.69
N TYR A 72 -11.90 -3.40 12.31
CA TYR A 72 -11.15 -4.02 11.22
C TYR A 72 -10.93 -5.52 11.47
N ASN A 73 -10.60 -5.93 12.70
CA ASN A 73 -10.32 -7.34 12.99
C ASN A 73 -11.54 -8.23 12.74
N PHE A 74 -12.71 -7.80 13.23
CA PHE A 74 -13.95 -8.51 12.94
C PHE A 74 -14.23 -8.60 11.44
N LYS A 75 -14.11 -7.48 10.71
CA LYS A 75 -14.35 -7.46 9.25
C LYS A 75 -13.38 -8.38 8.52
N THR A 76 -12.12 -8.38 8.90
CA THR A 76 -11.07 -9.25 8.34
C THR A 76 -11.36 -10.72 8.59
N ASP A 77 -11.77 -11.10 9.81
CA ASP A 77 -12.13 -12.49 10.13
C ASP A 77 -13.34 -12.96 9.32
N GLN A 78 -14.37 -12.12 9.19
CA GLN A 78 -15.53 -12.43 8.35
C GLN A 78 -15.15 -12.59 6.87
N LEU A 79 -14.32 -11.69 6.33
CA LEU A 79 -13.86 -11.77 4.94
C LEU A 79 -12.98 -12.98 4.68
N LYS A 80 -12.11 -13.35 5.63
CA LYS A 80 -11.31 -14.59 5.56
C LYS A 80 -12.21 -15.82 5.53
N SER A 81 -13.23 -15.86 6.39
CA SER A 81 -14.23 -16.94 6.40
C SER A 81 -15.00 -17.01 5.07
N ILE A 82 -15.45 -15.88 4.52
CA ILE A 82 -16.14 -15.82 3.22
C ILE A 82 -15.22 -16.33 2.10
N ARG A 83 -13.96 -15.86 2.06
CA ARG A 83 -12.95 -16.29 1.07
C ARG A 83 -12.66 -17.79 1.16
N GLN A 84 -12.64 -18.35 2.37
CA GLN A 84 -12.45 -19.79 2.60
C GLN A 84 -13.59 -20.59 1.95
N ASP A 85 -14.84 -20.22 2.23
CA ASP A 85 -16.01 -20.90 1.67
C ASP A 85 -16.05 -20.84 0.14
N MET A 86 -15.71 -19.68 -0.43
CA MET A 86 -15.63 -19.50 -1.88
C MET A 86 -14.52 -20.36 -2.50
N THR A 87 -13.39 -20.49 -1.81
CA THR A 87 -12.27 -21.32 -2.28
C THR A 87 -12.65 -22.80 -2.28
N ILE A 88 -13.33 -23.26 -1.22
CA ILE A 88 -13.80 -24.65 -1.12
C ILE A 88 -14.84 -24.95 -2.21
N GLN A 89 -15.73 -24.00 -2.50
CA GLN A 89 -16.75 -24.13 -3.56
C GLN A 89 -16.21 -23.85 -4.98
N ASN A 90 -14.94 -23.49 -5.12
CA ASN A 90 -14.30 -23.09 -6.38
C ASN A 90 -15.07 -21.97 -7.12
N ILE A 91 -15.53 -20.96 -6.38
CA ILE A 91 -16.24 -19.80 -6.92
C ILE A 91 -15.22 -18.75 -7.37
N GLU A 92 -15.19 -18.46 -8.67
CA GLU A 92 -14.29 -17.47 -9.30
C GLU A 92 -15.02 -16.47 -10.20
N ASP A 93 -16.14 -15.95 -9.70
CA ASP A 93 -17.02 -15.02 -10.43
C ASP A 93 -16.91 -13.57 -9.90
N GLU A 94 -17.90 -12.75 -10.23
CA GLU A 94 -17.99 -11.36 -9.81
C GLU A 94 -18.02 -11.17 -8.28
N LEU A 95 -18.67 -12.08 -7.54
CA LEU A 95 -18.66 -12.03 -6.07
C LEU A 95 -17.23 -12.17 -5.57
N SER A 96 -16.45 -13.06 -6.19
CA SER A 96 -15.06 -13.25 -5.83
C SER A 96 -14.24 -11.98 -5.98
N VAL A 97 -14.39 -11.30 -7.12
CA VAL A 97 -13.73 -10.00 -7.31
C VAL A 97 -14.16 -9.02 -6.23
N GLN A 98 -15.46 -8.83 -6.00
CA GLN A 98 -15.98 -7.86 -5.02
C GLN A 98 -15.46 -8.11 -3.59
N VAL A 99 -15.43 -9.37 -3.13
CA VAL A 99 -14.90 -9.73 -1.80
C VAL A 99 -13.43 -9.36 -1.68
N TYR A 100 -12.61 -9.72 -2.68
CA TYR A 100 -11.18 -9.45 -2.66
C TYR A 100 -10.85 -7.97 -2.81
N GLU A 101 -11.58 -7.24 -3.66
CA GLU A 101 -11.42 -5.79 -3.81
C GLU A 101 -11.75 -5.06 -2.51
N TYR A 102 -12.87 -5.40 -1.88
CA TYR A 102 -13.30 -4.79 -0.63
C TYR A 102 -12.29 -5.07 0.50
N HIS A 103 -11.84 -6.32 0.61
CA HIS A 103 -10.85 -6.69 1.62
C HIS A 103 -9.51 -6.00 1.40
N ALA A 104 -9.05 -5.89 0.15
CA ALA A 104 -7.83 -5.16 -0.19
C ALA A 104 -7.92 -3.66 0.18
N ARG A 105 -9.06 -3.00 -0.09
CA ARG A 105 -9.27 -1.60 0.31
C ARG A 105 -9.25 -1.43 1.83
N LEU A 106 -9.90 -2.34 2.57
CA LEU A 106 -9.85 -2.33 4.05
C LEU A 106 -8.43 -2.54 4.57
N ALA A 107 -7.71 -3.54 4.06
CA ALA A 107 -6.33 -3.83 4.45
C ALA A 107 -5.42 -2.61 4.20
N LEU A 108 -5.59 -1.94 3.05
CA LEU A 108 -4.84 -0.73 2.72
C LEU A 108 -5.10 0.41 3.70
N CYS A 109 -6.37 0.64 4.08
CA CYS A 109 -6.73 1.68 5.04
C CYS A 109 -6.16 1.40 6.44
N ASN A 110 -6.00 0.12 6.80
CA ASN A 110 -5.47 -0.33 8.09
C ASN A 110 -3.96 -0.63 8.05
N ARG A 111 -3.28 -0.32 6.93
CA ARG A 111 -1.85 -0.57 6.70
C ARG A 111 -1.42 -2.04 6.85
N ASP A 112 -2.34 -2.97 6.62
CA ASP A 112 -2.07 -4.41 6.62
C ASP A 112 -1.53 -4.84 5.26
N MET A 113 -0.23 -4.67 5.07
CA MET A 113 0.45 -4.97 3.80
C MET A 113 0.46 -6.46 3.48
N ALA A 114 0.42 -7.33 4.50
CA ALA A 114 0.40 -8.77 4.30
C ALA A 114 -0.92 -9.21 3.67
N GLU A 115 -2.06 -8.81 4.24
CA GLU A 115 -3.38 -9.12 3.67
C GLU A 115 -3.61 -8.43 2.33
N LEU A 116 -3.13 -7.19 2.16
CA LEU A 116 -3.21 -6.51 0.88
C LEU A 116 -2.49 -7.30 -0.23
N ASN A 117 -1.26 -7.75 0.01
CA ASN A 117 -0.50 -8.53 -0.97
C ASN A 117 -1.17 -9.88 -1.31
N LEU A 118 -1.75 -10.56 -0.31
CA LEU A 118 -2.53 -11.78 -0.53
C LEU A 118 -3.74 -11.51 -1.43
N CYS A 119 -4.48 -10.43 -1.16
CA CYS A 119 -5.65 -10.07 -1.96
C CYS A 119 -5.26 -9.67 -3.39
N LEU A 120 -4.22 -8.86 -3.56
CA LEU A 120 -3.73 -8.44 -4.88
C LEU A 120 -3.27 -9.62 -5.74
N THR A 121 -2.60 -10.61 -5.14
CA THR A 121 -2.17 -11.82 -5.84
C THR A 121 -3.37 -12.60 -6.36
N LYS A 122 -4.42 -12.76 -5.55
CA LYS A 122 -5.64 -13.45 -6.00
C LYS A 122 -6.43 -12.64 -7.03
N LEU A 123 -6.53 -11.32 -6.86
CA LEU A 123 -7.16 -10.42 -7.84
C LEU A 123 -6.48 -10.52 -9.21
N HIS A 124 -5.15 -10.55 -9.26
CA HIS A 124 -4.42 -10.74 -10.52
C HIS A 124 -4.83 -12.03 -11.25
N CYS A 125 -5.06 -13.13 -10.51
CA CYS A 125 -5.58 -14.37 -11.10
C CYS A 125 -7.04 -14.23 -11.56
N LEU A 126 -7.89 -13.60 -10.75
CA LEU A 126 -9.32 -13.42 -11.06
C LEU A 126 -9.55 -12.51 -12.26
N TYR A 127 -8.69 -11.50 -12.46
CA TYR A 127 -8.75 -10.57 -13.59
C TYR A 127 -8.26 -11.16 -14.92
N GLY A 128 -7.46 -12.22 -14.88
CA GLY A 128 -7.09 -12.98 -16.09
C GLY A 128 -8.29 -13.65 -16.76
N ASN A 129 -9.37 -13.87 -16.01
CA ASN A 129 -10.61 -14.44 -16.52
C ASN A 129 -11.49 -13.29 -17.07
N LYS A 130 -11.54 -13.13 -18.40
CA LYS A 130 -12.27 -12.04 -19.11
C LYS A 130 -13.78 -11.94 -18.82
N ARG A 131 -14.35 -12.86 -18.05
CA ARG A 131 -15.76 -12.84 -17.63
C ARG A 131 -16.01 -12.00 -16.38
N ASN A 132 -14.95 -11.52 -15.73
CA ASN A 132 -15.06 -10.84 -14.45
C ASN A 132 -14.93 -9.32 -14.63
N GLY A 133 -16.00 -8.59 -14.30
CA GLY A 133 -15.98 -7.13 -14.13
C GLY A 133 -15.11 -6.72 -12.92
N GLY A 134 -15.01 -5.42 -12.66
CA GLY A 134 -14.29 -4.90 -11.50
C GLY A 134 -13.41 -3.68 -11.80
N HIS A 135 -12.67 -3.25 -10.79
CA HIS A 135 -11.85 -2.04 -10.79
C HIS A 135 -10.40 -2.34 -11.16
N HIS A 136 -10.21 -3.02 -12.29
CA HIS A 136 -8.91 -3.53 -12.76
C HIS A 136 -7.77 -2.50 -12.67
N GLY A 137 -7.99 -1.26 -13.11
CA GLY A 137 -6.93 -0.24 -13.10
C GLY A 137 -6.63 0.35 -11.73
N GLU A 138 -7.58 0.38 -10.80
CA GLU A 138 -7.31 0.77 -9.41
C GLU A 138 -6.32 -0.22 -8.78
N PHE A 139 -6.59 -1.51 -8.90
CA PHE A 139 -5.74 -2.54 -8.32
C PHE A 139 -4.42 -2.71 -9.08
N ALA A 140 -4.41 -2.49 -10.40
CA ALA A 140 -3.17 -2.40 -11.17
C ALA A 140 -2.29 -1.23 -10.70
N ALA A 141 -2.89 -0.07 -10.39
CA ALA A 141 -2.18 1.08 -9.83
C ALA A 141 -1.54 0.74 -8.47
N TYR A 142 -2.27 0.06 -7.57
CA TYR A 142 -1.72 -0.39 -6.29
C TYR A 142 -0.54 -1.33 -6.45
N VAL A 143 -0.62 -2.27 -7.40
CA VAL A 143 0.47 -3.21 -7.70
C VAL A 143 1.72 -2.49 -8.22
N ILE A 144 1.56 -1.48 -9.08
CA ILE A 144 2.66 -0.64 -9.60
C ILE A 144 3.34 0.10 -8.44
N LEU A 145 2.55 0.78 -7.60
CA LEU A 145 3.06 1.56 -6.47
C LEU A 145 3.80 0.67 -5.47
N LEU A 146 3.24 -0.49 -5.09
CA LEU A 146 3.89 -1.44 -4.18
C LEU A 146 5.23 -1.95 -4.75
N SER A 147 5.29 -2.25 -6.05
CA SER A 147 6.55 -2.66 -6.67
C SER A 147 7.59 -1.55 -6.70
N ALA A 148 7.19 -0.28 -6.85
CA ALA A 148 8.09 0.87 -6.75
C ALA A 148 8.59 1.10 -5.31
N ILE A 149 7.71 0.95 -4.31
CA ILE A 149 8.05 1.11 -2.89
C ILE A 149 9.07 0.05 -2.45
N GLN A 150 8.90 -1.20 -2.91
CA GLN A 150 9.77 -2.32 -2.57
C GLN A 150 11.10 -2.33 -3.35
N ASP A 151 11.38 -1.29 -4.15
CA ASP A 151 12.57 -1.17 -5.01
C ASP A 151 12.77 -2.37 -5.97
N LYS A 152 11.68 -3.07 -6.31
CA LYS A 152 11.68 -4.23 -7.23
C LYS A 152 11.50 -3.78 -8.68
N ASN A 153 12.48 -3.03 -9.20
CA ASN A 153 12.41 -2.42 -10.53
C ASN A 153 12.21 -3.42 -11.67
N THR A 154 12.83 -4.59 -11.62
CA THR A 154 12.67 -5.65 -12.63
C THR A 154 11.24 -6.18 -12.67
N GLU A 155 10.65 -6.40 -11.50
CA GLU A 155 9.27 -6.87 -11.33
C GLU A 155 8.27 -5.81 -11.78
N LEU A 156 8.51 -4.55 -11.43
CA LEU A 156 7.73 -3.40 -11.88
C LEU A 156 7.70 -3.32 -13.40
N MET A 157 8.86 -3.38 -14.07
CA MET A 157 8.94 -3.33 -15.54
C MET A 157 8.21 -4.52 -16.19
N SER A 158 8.32 -5.72 -15.61
CA SER A 158 7.57 -6.89 -16.07
C SER A 158 6.06 -6.68 -15.95
N LYS A 159 5.60 -6.16 -14.81
CA LYS A 159 4.18 -5.84 -14.57
C LYS A 159 3.67 -4.80 -15.56
N LEU A 160 4.42 -3.72 -15.78
CA LEU A 160 4.07 -2.67 -16.75
C LEU A 160 4.01 -3.21 -18.19
N GLY A 161 4.89 -4.13 -18.55
CA GLY A 161 4.90 -4.81 -19.85
C GLY A 161 3.65 -5.67 -20.09
N ARG A 162 3.14 -6.32 -19.03
CA ARG A 162 1.98 -7.23 -19.09
C ARG A 162 0.62 -6.53 -19.06
N LEU A 163 0.56 -5.24 -18.74
CA LEU A 163 -0.70 -4.48 -18.75
C LEU A 163 -1.22 -4.30 -20.18
N SER A 164 -2.53 -4.49 -20.37
CA SER A 164 -3.20 -4.17 -21.63
C SER A 164 -3.12 -2.67 -21.95
N SER A 165 -3.26 -2.32 -23.23
CA SER A 165 -3.33 -0.92 -23.68
C SER A 165 -4.39 -0.13 -22.93
N ASP A 166 -5.55 -0.74 -22.71
CA ASP A 166 -6.72 -0.08 -22.14
C ASP A 166 -6.49 0.27 -20.67
N LEU A 167 -5.88 -0.66 -19.90
CA LEU A 167 -5.51 -0.41 -18.51
C LEU A 167 -4.43 0.67 -18.40
N LYS A 168 -3.49 0.71 -19.35
CA LYS A 168 -2.45 1.76 -19.38
C LYS A 168 -3.04 3.16 -19.60
N GLN A 169 -4.23 3.27 -20.18
CA GLN A 169 -4.89 4.55 -20.42
C GLN A 169 -5.68 5.08 -19.22
N GLN A 170 -6.00 4.23 -18.24
CA GLN A 170 -6.75 4.63 -17.06
C GLN A 170 -5.95 5.61 -16.19
N GLU A 171 -6.65 6.61 -15.66
CA GLU A 171 -6.05 7.70 -14.87
C GLU A 171 -5.27 7.17 -13.65
N ALA A 172 -5.84 6.21 -12.91
CA ALA A 172 -5.17 5.60 -11.75
C ALA A 172 -3.82 4.95 -12.11
N VAL A 173 -3.74 4.31 -13.27
CA VAL A 173 -2.53 3.62 -13.75
C VAL A 173 -1.50 4.63 -14.28
N LYS A 174 -1.95 5.68 -14.98
CA LYS A 174 -1.07 6.78 -15.42
C LYS A 174 -0.42 7.47 -14.23
N HIS A 175 -1.23 7.86 -13.25
CA HIS A 175 -0.78 8.46 -12.00
C HIS A 175 0.23 7.54 -11.28
N ALA A 176 -0.08 6.26 -11.12
CA ALA A 176 0.82 5.31 -10.46
C ALA A 176 2.17 5.16 -11.17
N LYS A 177 2.21 5.21 -12.51
CA LYS A 177 3.47 5.17 -13.28
C LYS A 177 4.31 6.43 -13.05
N GLU A 178 3.68 7.60 -13.07
CA GLU A 178 4.38 8.88 -12.82
C GLU A 178 4.95 8.94 -11.40
N VAL A 179 4.19 8.44 -10.42
CA VAL A 179 4.66 8.31 -9.04
C VAL A 179 5.83 7.31 -8.96
N ALA A 180 5.71 6.14 -9.57
CA ALA A 180 6.78 5.15 -9.59
C ALA A 180 8.07 5.72 -10.21
N HIS A 181 7.95 6.46 -11.33
CA HIS A 181 9.07 7.13 -11.96
C HIS A 181 9.69 8.20 -11.04
N SER A 182 8.86 8.98 -10.34
CA SER A 182 9.33 9.98 -9.37
C SER A 182 10.08 9.35 -8.20
N ILE A 183 9.64 8.18 -7.72
CA ILE A 183 10.34 7.41 -6.67
C ILE A 183 11.68 6.90 -7.18
N GLN A 184 11.72 6.31 -8.38
CA GLN A 184 12.95 5.76 -8.97
C GLN A 184 14.01 6.82 -9.26
N THR A 185 13.59 8.01 -9.68
CA THR A 185 14.49 9.13 -9.99
C THR A 185 14.82 10.00 -8.78
N GLY A 186 14.21 9.74 -7.61
CA GLY A 186 14.35 10.59 -6.43
C GLY A 186 13.73 11.98 -6.58
N ASN A 187 12.82 12.18 -7.55
CA ASN A 187 12.17 13.47 -7.80
C ASN A 187 11.07 13.75 -6.75
N TYR A 188 11.49 14.27 -5.60
CA TYR A 188 10.62 14.62 -4.48
C TYR A 188 9.59 15.71 -4.81
N ALA A 189 9.95 16.70 -5.65
CA ALA A 189 9.04 17.78 -6.01
C ALA A 189 7.84 17.28 -6.84
N SER A 190 8.09 16.42 -7.83
CA SER A 190 7.03 15.77 -8.62
C SER A 190 6.20 14.83 -7.74
N PHE A 191 6.84 14.06 -6.86
CA PHE A 191 6.14 13.15 -5.96
C PHE A 191 5.11 13.86 -5.07
N PHE A 192 5.47 14.96 -4.40
CA PHE A 192 4.54 15.71 -3.55
C PHE A 192 3.47 16.48 -4.34
N LYS A 193 3.73 16.84 -5.60
CA LYS A 193 2.70 17.36 -6.50
C LYS A 193 1.68 16.27 -6.85
N LEU A 194 2.16 15.09 -7.23
CA LEU A 194 1.33 13.93 -7.57
C LEU A 194 0.50 13.44 -6.39
N TYR A 195 1.03 13.56 -5.17
CA TYR A 195 0.30 13.19 -3.95
C TYR A 195 -1.00 14.00 -3.78
N LYS A 196 -1.01 15.29 -4.14
CA LYS A 196 -2.19 16.16 -4.01
C LYS A 196 -3.33 15.79 -4.94
N VAL A 197 -3.02 15.11 -6.05
CA VAL A 197 -3.97 14.70 -7.09
C VAL A 197 -4.13 13.17 -7.11
N ALA A 198 -3.82 12.48 -6.01
CA ALA A 198 -3.83 11.03 -5.96
C ALA A 198 -5.27 10.47 -6.12
N PRO A 199 -5.53 9.62 -7.12
CA PRO A 199 -6.83 8.99 -7.31
C PRO A 199 -7.01 7.81 -6.35
N ASN A 200 -8.27 7.50 -6.00
CA ASN A 200 -8.66 6.39 -5.14
C ASN A 200 -7.87 6.37 -3.81
N LEU A 201 -7.32 5.22 -3.43
CA LEU A 201 -6.48 5.07 -2.23
C LEU A 201 -4.98 5.09 -2.56
N ASN A 202 -4.56 5.57 -3.73
CA ASN A 202 -3.13 5.65 -4.09
C ASN A 202 -2.35 6.47 -3.04
N GLY A 203 -2.97 7.50 -2.47
CA GLY A 203 -2.37 8.32 -1.43
C GLY A 203 -1.90 7.51 -0.21
N TYR A 204 -2.64 6.46 0.19
CA TYR A 204 -2.24 5.61 1.32
C TYR A 204 -0.94 4.87 1.06
N LEU A 205 -0.73 4.38 -0.16
CA LEU A 205 0.52 3.73 -0.57
C LEU A 205 1.65 4.75 -0.69
N MET A 206 1.39 5.93 -1.24
CA MET A 206 2.38 7.00 -1.36
C MET A 206 2.91 7.44 0.00
N CYS A 207 2.08 7.49 1.04
CA CYS A 207 2.50 7.84 2.39
C CYS A 207 3.65 6.97 2.92
N LEU A 208 3.78 5.72 2.45
CA LEU A 208 4.88 4.83 2.83
C LEU A 208 6.25 5.31 2.31
N CYS A 209 6.26 6.08 1.23
CA CYS A 209 7.47 6.66 0.66
C CYS A 209 7.80 8.06 1.18
N PHE A 210 6.98 8.65 2.06
CA PHE A 210 7.19 10.04 2.51
C PHE A 210 8.57 10.24 3.13
N GLU A 211 8.98 9.33 4.02
CA GLU A 211 10.28 9.44 4.69
C GLU A 211 11.44 9.39 3.68
N LYS A 212 11.42 8.40 2.79
CA LYS A 212 12.41 8.24 1.71
C LYS A 212 12.48 9.49 0.84
N MET A 213 11.34 9.99 0.36
CA MET A 213 11.30 11.14 -0.55
C MET A 213 11.66 12.46 0.14
N ARG A 214 11.31 12.65 1.42
CA ARG A 214 11.73 13.81 2.21
C ARG A 214 13.24 13.82 2.40
N PHE A 215 13.81 12.66 2.70
CA PHE A 215 15.24 12.50 2.89
C PHE A 215 16.04 12.74 1.60
N GLU A 216 15.60 12.20 0.47
CA GLU A 216 16.21 12.51 -0.84
C GLU A 216 16.10 14.01 -1.18
N GLY A 217 14.96 14.62 -0.85
CA GLY A 217 14.78 16.07 -0.97
C GLY A 217 15.76 16.87 -0.13
N LEU A 218 15.91 16.51 1.16
CA LEU A 218 16.86 17.17 2.06
C LEU A 218 18.30 17.02 1.57
N LYS A 219 18.72 15.82 1.14
CA LYS A 219 20.05 15.57 0.56
C LYS A 219 20.31 16.43 -0.66
N CYS A 220 19.32 16.51 -1.56
CA CYS A 220 19.42 17.32 -2.77
C CYS A 220 19.54 18.81 -2.42
N MET A 221 18.70 19.31 -1.53
CA MET A 221 18.73 20.71 -1.08
C MET A 221 20.05 21.06 -0.38
N ALA A 222 20.57 20.17 0.48
CA ALA A 222 21.84 20.39 1.17
C ALA A 222 23.00 20.56 0.18
N LYS A 223 23.03 19.76 -0.89
CA LYS A 223 24.09 19.80 -1.91
C LYS A 223 23.93 20.92 -2.94
N ALA A 224 22.70 21.25 -3.32
CA ALA A 224 22.43 22.16 -4.44
C ALA A 224 22.46 23.64 -4.06
N TYR A 225 22.08 23.99 -2.83
CA TYR A 225 21.96 25.38 -2.40
C TYR A 225 23.25 25.88 -1.74
N ALA A 226 23.73 27.05 -2.15
CA ALA A 226 24.92 27.67 -1.58
C ALA A 226 24.61 28.59 -0.38
N THR A 227 23.37 29.07 -0.27
CA THR A 227 22.91 30.05 0.72
C THR A 227 21.88 29.47 1.68
N LYS A 228 21.60 30.19 2.77
CA LYS A 228 20.58 29.80 3.76
C LYS A 228 19.19 29.70 3.11
N ILE A 229 18.43 28.66 3.43
CA ILE A 229 17.08 28.43 2.87
C ILE A 229 16.03 28.59 3.98
N PRO A 230 14.97 29.40 3.80
CA PRO A 230 13.87 29.47 4.76
C PRO A 230 13.22 28.10 5.00
N VAL A 231 13.08 27.71 6.28
CA VAL A 231 12.46 26.43 6.64
C VAL A 231 11.04 26.35 6.09
N LYS A 232 10.28 27.46 6.11
CA LYS A 232 8.94 27.54 5.50
C LYS A 232 8.90 27.07 4.03
N TYR A 233 9.93 27.39 3.26
CA TYR A 233 10.06 26.95 1.87
C TYR A 233 10.38 25.45 1.79
N VAL A 234 11.30 24.97 2.63
CA VAL A 234 11.65 23.55 2.75
C VAL A 234 10.42 22.72 3.15
N SER A 235 9.66 23.16 4.17
CA SER A 235 8.44 22.50 4.64
C SER A 235 7.41 22.36 3.51
N LYS A 236 7.22 23.41 2.72
CA LYS A 236 6.27 23.44 1.60
C LYS A 236 6.66 22.46 0.50
N ILE A 237 7.95 22.37 0.16
CA ILE A 237 8.43 21.49 -0.91
C ILE A 237 8.47 20.03 -0.49
N LEU A 238 8.86 19.75 0.76
CA LEU A 238 8.92 18.41 1.32
C LEU A 238 7.55 17.89 1.82
N GLY A 239 6.48 18.64 1.55
CA GLY A 239 5.10 18.22 1.83
C GLY A 239 4.80 18.04 3.32
N PHE A 240 5.31 18.92 4.18
CA PHE A 240 4.90 18.97 5.59
C PHE A 240 3.60 19.76 5.76
N ALA A 241 2.73 19.32 6.70
CA ALA A 241 1.52 20.06 7.07
C ALA A 241 1.84 21.35 7.85
N ALA A 242 2.78 21.24 8.79
CA ALA A 242 3.15 22.30 9.71
C ALA A 242 4.66 22.53 9.69
N VAL A 243 5.06 23.78 9.92
CA VAL A 243 6.47 24.19 9.95
C VAL A 243 7.17 23.59 11.17
N ASP A 244 6.52 23.57 12.33
CA ASP A 244 7.12 23.06 13.58
C ASP A 244 7.54 21.60 13.46
N GLY A 245 6.65 20.75 12.93
CA GLY A 245 6.95 19.33 12.69
C GLY A 245 8.07 19.10 11.67
N SER A 246 8.31 20.06 10.77
CA SER A 246 9.44 19.98 9.84
C SER A 246 10.77 20.33 10.51
N VAL A 247 10.79 21.25 11.48
CA VAL A 247 12.01 21.62 12.22
C VAL A 247 12.54 20.41 13.00
N ASP A 248 11.67 19.72 13.72
CA ASP A 248 12.05 18.54 14.51
C ASP A 248 12.57 17.41 13.62
N TRP A 249 11.89 17.17 12.49
CA TRP A 249 12.31 16.16 11.51
C TRP A 249 13.65 16.51 10.85
N LEU A 250 13.86 17.78 10.49
CA LEU A 250 15.13 18.24 9.90
C LEU A 250 16.29 18.04 10.87
N LYS A 251 16.13 18.45 12.14
CA LYS A 251 17.15 18.27 13.17
C LYS A 251 17.46 16.80 13.43
N SER A 252 16.45 15.93 13.48
CA SER A 252 16.67 14.49 13.68
C SER A 252 17.42 13.84 12.53
N HIS A 253 17.36 14.41 11.32
CA HIS A 253 18.09 13.94 10.14
C HIS A 253 19.42 14.66 9.89
N GLY A 254 19.96 15.34 10.91
CA GLY A 254 21.28 15.98 10.85
C GLY A 254 21.31 17.33 10.13
N ALA A 255 20.16 17.96 9.88
CA ALA A 255 20.12 19.29 9.32
C ALA A 255 20.50 20.35 10.35
N VAL A 256 21.42 21.24 9.97
CA VAL A 256 21.83 22.40 10.79
C VAL A 256 20.93 23.58 10.46
N LEU A 257 20.28 24.14 11.48
CA LEU A 257 19.37 25.27 11.35
C LEU A 257 19.94 26.52 12.03
N SER A 258 19.71 27.70 11.45
CA SER A 258 20.02 29.01 12.05
C SER A 258 18.84 29.95 11.90
N SER A 259 18.81 31.07 12.62
CA SER A 259 17.84 32.14 12.37
C SER A 259 18.36 33.11 11.30
N PHE A 260 17.43 33.62 10.49
CA PHE A 260 17.61 34.85 9.71
C PHE A 260 17.47 36.08 10.62
N GLU A 261 17.91 37.24 10.13
CA GLU A 261 17.81 38.52 10.85
C GLU A 261 16.35 38.92 11.15
N ASN A 262 15.40 38.41 10.36
CA ASN A 262 13.96 38.60 10.55
C ASN A 262 13.33 37.62 11.57
N GLY A 263 14.13 36.77 12.23
CA GLY A 263 13.67 35.77 13.19
C GLY A 263 13.17 34.45 12.58
N GLU A 264 13.13 34.32 11.25
CA GLU A 264 12.72 33.07 10.59
C GLU A 264 13.82 32.01 10.65
N MET A 265 13.43 30.74 10.88
CA MET A 265 14.37 29.63 10.85
C MET A 265 14.81 29.30 9.42
N ALA A 266 16.09 28.98 9.27
CA ALA A 266 16.79 28.75 8.02
C ALA A 266 17.61 27.47 8.07
N LEU A 267 17.51 26.64 7.03
CA LEU A 267 18.42 25.52 6.79
C LEU A 267 19.78 26.06 6.31
N LEU A 268 20.87 25.54 6.88
CA LEU A 268 22.25 25.78 6.46
C LEU A 268 22.76 24.60 5.60
N PRO A 269 22.76 24.72 4.26
CA PRO A 269 23.03 23.57 3.38
C PRO A 269 24.47 23.05 3.51
N LYS A 270 25.45 23.95 3.61
CA LYS A 270 26.89 23.61 3.68
C LYS A 270 27.21 22.77 4.91
N ASP A 271 26.70 23.16 6.07
CA ASP A 271 26.94 22.45 7.34
C ASP A 271 26.11 21.15 7.42
N SER A 272 24.95 21.12 6.76
CA SER A 272 24.09 19.94 6.70
C SER A 272 24.60 18.87 5.73
N THR A 273 25.39 19.22 4.71
CA THR A 273 25.77 18.28 3.63
C THR A 273 26.52 17.05 4.14
N ALA A 274 27.42 17.21 5.11
CA ALA A 274 28.17 16.10 5.69
C ALA A 274 27.31 15.23 6.62
N LEU A 275 26.36 15.85 7.32
CA LEU A 275 25.54 15.22 8.37
C LEU A 275 24.31 14.50 7.83
N VAL A 276 23.74 14.95 6.70
CA VAL A 276 22.61 14.31 5.99
C VAL A 276 23.09 13.13 5.13
N SER A 277 24.13 12.40 5.56
CA SER A 277 24.73 11.31 4.79
C SER A 277 24.08 9.96 5.09
N THR A 278 23.67 9.73 6.33
CA THR A 278 23.01 8.50 6.77
C THR A 278 21.53 8.78 7.01
N PRO A 279 20.60 8.01 6.39
CA PRO A 279 19.22 8.05 6.85
C PRO A 279 19.24 7.61 8.30
N VAL A 280 18.78 8.47 9.21
CA VAL A 280 18.36 7.98 10.50
C VAL A 280 17.19 7.08 10.18
N VAL A 281 17.42 5.77 10.23
CA VAL A 281 16.32 4.80 10.24
C VAL A 281 15.65 5.01 11.59
N ALA A 282 14.86 6.08 11.70
CA ALA A 282 13.92 6.20 12.77
C ALA A 282 13.01 4.99 12.58
N ALA A 283 12.98 4.11 13.58
CA ALA A 283 12.04 2.98 13.68
C ALA A 283 10.55 3.42 13.64
N ASP A 284 10.29 4.70 13.36
CA ASP A 284 9.05 5.42 13.43
C ASP A 284 8.64 6.04 12.07
N GLY A 285 8.83 5.31 10.96
CA GLY A 285 8.02 5.53 9.73
C GLY A 285 6.49 5.39 9.95
N ILE A 286 6.05 5.32 11.21
CA ILE A 286 4.73 4.93 11.68
C ILE A 286 3.94 6.14 12.24
N ARG A 287 4.53 7.32 12.49
CA ARG A 287 3.82 8.45 13.14
C ARG A 287 3.20 9.53 12.24
N ALA A 288 3.35 9.48 10.92
CA ALA A 288 2.85 10.56 10.04
C ALA A 288 1.36 10.43 9.64
N PHE A 289 0.47 10.00 10.55
CA PHE A 289 -0.98 9.94 10.26
C PHE A 289 -1.88 10.66 11.28
N GLN A 290 -1.40 11.00 12.47
CA GLN A 290 -2.29 11.60 13.48
C GLN A 290 -2.50 13.12 13.36
N ALA A 291 -1.97 13.77 12.32
CA ALA A 291 -2.07 15.23 12.16
C ALA A 291 -2.39 15.72 10.74
N HIS A 292 -3.03 14.89 9.90
CA HIS A 292 -3.53 15.29 8.58
C HIS A 292 -5.04 15.03 8.44
#